data_AF-X0ZH09-F1
#
_entry.id   AF-X0ZH09-F1
#
_cell.length_a   1.000
_cell.length_b   1.000
_cell.length_c   1.000
_cell.angle_alpha   90.00
_cell.angle_beta   90.00
_cell.angle_gamma   90.00
#
_symmetry.space_group_name_H-M   'P 1'
#
loop_
_entity.id
_entity.type
_entity.pdbx_description
1 polymer ?
#
loop_
_entity_poly.entity_id
_entity_poly.type
_entity_poly.pdbx_seq_one_letter_code
_entity_poly.pdbx_strand_id
1 'polypeptide(L)'
;AAMGRERFEIGLRNAGLEFRNKIIDVDELRMVLEKEAGYSLAYLFETWLTSPGGVDYTVKIVSRKPTEIGHQTTVHVSRSGGAIQPVVIELVLISGNMVRQQWDGVTESATLTFETEEVVHRATIDPDHLLPDYNRLNNNSPTKLLTAISASTLPLDAYLIQPDLGSNGLSISFLDRLRVTIGQGIVSASIWEGRNHYSFFSATLKEGEVVGALGYTLTSFSQAKTGFS
;
A
#
# COMPACT_ATOMS: atom_id res chain seq x y z
N ALA A 1 16.27 2.54 -8.74
CA ALA A 1 16.35 3.42 -7.56
C ALA A 1 17.08 4.70 -7.94
N ALA A 2 16.62 5.85 -7.44
CA ALA A 2 17.09 7.16 -7.90
C ALA A 2 18.58 7.41 -7.65
N MET A 3 19.16 6.98 -6.51
CA MET A 3 20.62 7.11 -6.25
C MET A 3 21.34 5.89 -5.68
N GLY A 4 20.62 4.78 -5.44
CA GLY A 4 21.19 3.57 -4.84
C GLY A 4 21.44 3.71 -3.33
N ARG A 5 21.42 2.57 -2.63
CA ARG A 5 21.46 2.54 -1.15
C ARG A 5 22.75 3.10 -0.57
N GLU A 6 23.90 2.66 -1.07
CA GLU A 6 25.21 3.04 -0.55
C GLU A 6 25.45 4.55 -0.64
N ARG A 7 25.19 5.14 -1.81
CA ARG A 7 25.32 6.60 -2.01
C ARG A 7 24.35 7.39 -1.13
N PHE A 8 23.13 6.88 -0.95
CA PHE A 8 22.15 7.51 -0.07
C PHE A 8 22.63 7.51 1.39
N GLU A 9 23.14 6.38 1.89
CA GLU A 9 23.68 6.27 3.25
C GLU A 9 24.89 7.20 3.46
N ILE A 10 25.79 7.29 2.47
CA ILE A 10 26.92 8.23 2.50
C ILE A 10 26.41 9.68 2.51
N GLY A 11 25.45 10.02 1.67
CA GLY A 11 24.84 11.35 1.61
C GLY A 11 24.18 11.76 2.92
N LEU A 12 23.41 10.86 3.55
CA LEU A 12 22.81 11.12 4.88
C LEU A 12 23.87 11.32 5.95
N ARG A 13 24.94 10.52 5.93
CA ARG A 13 26.06 10.69 6.85
C ARG A 13 26.72 12.05 6.66
N ASN A 14 26.97 12.46 5.42
CA ASN A 14 27.59 13.75 5.11
C ASN A 14 26.68 14.92 5.53
N ALA A 15 25.37 14.82 5.30
CA ALA A 15 24.39 15.80 5.79
C ALA A 15 24.45 15.91 7.32
N GLY A 16 24.45 14.78 8.04
CA GLY A 16 24.54 14.78 9.51
C GLY A 16 25.85 15.34 10.07
N LEU A 17 26.95 15.24 9.31
CA LEU A 17 28.23 15.86 9.68
C LEU A 17 28.23 17.37 9.41
N GLU A 18 27.75 17.80 8.25
CA GLU A 18 27.74 19.19 7.79
C GLU A 18 26.76 20.07 8.60
N PHE A 19 25.60 19.52 8.94
CA PHE A 19 24.52 20.23 9.65
C PHE A 19 24.45 19.87 11.14
N ARG A 20 25.53 19.34 11.72
CA ARG A 20 25.57 19.03 13.15
C ARG A 20 25.22 20.26 13.99
N ASN A 21 24.22 20.13 14.86
CA ASN A 21 23.67 21.19 15.71
C ASN A 21 23.00 22.36 14.94
N LYS A 22 22.60 22.14 13.69
CA LYS A 22 21.81 23.08 12.89
C LYS A 22 20.50 22.40 12.47
N ILE A 23 19.50 23.22 12.15
CA ILE A 23 18.32 22.74 11.44
C ILE A 23 18.71 22.62 9.96
N ILE A 24 18.34 21.51 9.33
CA ILE A 24 18.47 21.30 7.89
C ILE A 24 17.07 21.37 7.28
N ASP A 25 16.91 22.11 6.20
CA ASP A 25 15.67 22.10 5.43
C ASP A 25 15.69 21.07 4.27
N VAL A 26 14.58 20.97 3.56
CA VAL A 26 14.39 19.99 2.47
C VAL A 26 15.32 20.27 1.29
N ASP A 27 15.57 21.55 0.98
CA ASP A 27 16.43 21.95 -0.13
C ASP A 27 17.91 21.74 0.20
N GLU A 28 18.32 22.03 1.43
CA GLU A 28 19.66 21.74 1.94
C GLU A 28 19.96 20.25 1.90
N LEU A 29 19.01 19.41 2.35
CA LEU A 29 19.15 17.96 2.25
C LEU A 29 19.26 17.50 0.80
N ARG A 30 18.43 18.04 -0.10
CA ARG A 30 18.48 17.73 -1.54
C ARG A 30 19.87 18.03 -2.12
N MET A 31 20.43 19.20 -1.83
CA MET A 31 21.74 19.61 -2.34
C MET A 31 22.86 18.67 -1.88
N VAL A 32 22.86 18.24 -0.61
CA VAL A 32 23.85 17.27 -0.11
C VAL A 32 23.73 15.94 -0.84
N LEU A 33 22.50 15.44 -1.05
CA LEU A 33 22.29 14.17 -1.75
C LEU A 33 22.61 14.26 -3.25
N GLU A 34 22.30 15.37 -3.91
CA GLU A 34 22.66 15.61 -5.32
C GLU A 34 24.18 15.65 -5.52
N LYS A 35 24.92 16.22 -4.56
CA LYS A 35 26.37 16.24 -4.58
C LYS A 35 26.97 14.83 -4.55
N GLU A 36 26.39 13.92 -3.77
CA GLU A 36 26.82 12.51 -3.74
C GLU A 36 26.28 11.67 -4.91
N ALA A 37 25.10 12.00 -5.42
CA ALA A 37 24.51 11.35 -6.58
C ALA A 37 25.30 11.67 -7.87
N GLY A 38 25.73 12.93 -8.03
CA GLY A 38 26.35 13.45 -9.25
C GLY A 38 25.34 13.83 -10.34
N TYR A 39 24.06 13.91 -10.00
CA TYR A 39 22.94 14.31 -10.87
C TYR A 39 21.79 14.84 -10.03
N SER A 40 20.83 15.50 -10.67
CA SER A 40 19.72 16.11 -9.96
C SER A 40 18.72 15.08 -9.43
N LEU A 41 18.27 15.32 -8.20
CA LEU A 41 17.20 14.64 -7.48
C LEU A 41 15.96 15.54 -7.37
N ALA A 42 15.93 16.68 -8.07
CA ALA A 42 14.82 17.64 -8.02
C ALA A 42 13.47 16.97 -8.25
N TYR A 43 13.34 16.14 -9.29
CA TYR A 43 12.09 15.40 -9.56
C TYR A 43 11.67 14.50 -8.38
N LEU A 44 12.61 13.82 -7.72
CA LEU A 44 12.31 12.94 -6.59
C LEU A 44 11.77 13.75 -5.40
N PHE A 45 12.46 14.82 -5.04
CA PHE A 45 12.07 15.70 -3.93
C PHE A 45 10.75 16.40 -4.23
N GLU A 46 10.59 16.91 -5.45
CA GLU A 46 9.36 17.53 -5.90
C GLU A 46 8.18 16.56 -5.79
N THR A 47 8.37 15.35 -6.32
CA THR A 47 7.33 14.31 -6.37
C THR A 47 6.88 13.86 -4.98
N TRP A 48 7.82 13.64 -4.06
CA TRP A 48 7.53 12.94 -2.80
C TRP A 48 7.48 13.83 -1.56
N LEU A 49 8.10 15.00 -1.57
CA LEU A 49 8.21 15.86 -0.39
C LEU A 49 7.44 17.17 -0.50
N THR A 50 7.39 17.78 -1.69
CA THR A 50 6.76 19.09 -1.87
C THR A 50 5.45 19.05 -2.64
N SER A 51 5.24 18.03 -3.47
CA SER A 51 3.97 17.81 -4.18
C SER A 51 2.99 17.03 -3.30
N PRO A 52 1.67 17.24 -3.43
CA PRO A 52 0.64 16.37 -2.83
C PRO A 52 0.64 14.93 -3.38
N GLY A 53 1.60 14.57 -4.24
CA GLY A 53 1.64 13.32 -4.97
C GLY A 53 1.73 12.11 -4.04
N GLY A 54 0.71 11.25 -4.07
CA GLY A 54 0.79 9.87 -3.61
C GLY A 54 1.03 8.92 -4.78
N VAL A 55 0.98 7.61 -4.52
CA VAL A 55 0.83 6.59 -5.55
C VAL A 55 -0.21 5.58 -5.09
N ASP A 56 -1.03 5.11 -6.04
CA ASP A 56 -2.02 4.04 -5.85
C ASP A 56 -2.07 3.23 -7.14
N TYR A 57 -1.45 2.04 -7.11
CA TYR A 57 -1.30 1.14 -8.24
C TYR A 57 -2.12 -0.13 -8.03
N THR A 58 -3.06 -0.37 -8.94
CA THR A 58 -3.91 -1.57 -8.92
C THR A 58 -3.46 -2.58 -9.97
N VAL A 59 -3.63 -3.86 -9.66
CA VAL A 59 -3.50 -4.97 -10.63
C VAL A 59 -4.75 -5.84 -10.63
N LYS A 60 -5.19 -6.28 -11.80
CA LYS A 60 -6.32 -7.20 -11.94
C LYS A 60 -6.07 -8.20 -13.06
N ILE A 61 -6.13 -9.48 -12.75
CA ILE A 61 -6.20 -10.52 -13.79
C ILE A 61 -7.60 -10.45 -14.42
N VAL A 62 -7.66 -10.14 -15.72
CA VAL A 62 -8.92 -9.98 -16.46
C VAL A 62 -9.26 -11.18 -17.32
N SER A 63 -8.26 -11.98 -17.72
CA SER A 63 -8.49 -13.21 -18.47
C SER A 63 -7.38 -14.23 -18.24
N ARG A 64 -7.74 -15.51 -18.30
CA ARG A 64 -6.83 -16.65 -18.37
C ARG A 64 -7.38 -17.60 -19.42
N LYS A 65 -6.59 -17.96 -20.41
CA LYS A 65 -7.00 -18.87 -21.49
C LYS A 65 -5.90 -19.89 -21.75
N PRO A 66 -6.22 -21.18 -21.94
CA PRO A 66 -5.25 -22.11 -22.50
C PRO A 66 -4.91 -21.70 -23.94
N THR A 67 -3.67 -21.96 -24.34
CA THR A 67 -3.18 -21.84 -25.72
C THR A 67 -2.66 -23.21 -26.17
N GLU A 68 -2.19 -23.35 -27.41
CA GLU A 68 -1.67 -24.62 -27.94
C GLU A 68 -0.46 -25.16 -27.16
N ILE A 69 0.35 -24.26 -26.58
CA ILE A 69 1.63 -24.58 -25.94
C ILE A 69 1.70 -24.18 -24.46
N GLY A 70 0.59 -23.71 -23.87
CA GLY A 70 0.58 -23.24 -22.49
C GLY A 70 -0.66 -22.41 -22.16
N HIS A 71 -0.44 -21.25 -21.55
CA HIS A 71 -1.49 -20.37 -21.06
C HIS A 71 -1.19 -18.91 -21.36
N GLN A 72 -2.22 -18.19 -21.79
CA GLN A 72 -2.22 -16.75 -21.91
C GLN A 72 -2.97 -16.14 -20.74
N THR A 73 -2.33 -15.21 -20.03
CA THR A 73 -2.95 -14.43 -18.96
C THR A 73 -2.94 -12.96 -19.33
N THR A 74 -4.09 -12.32 -19.27
CA THR A 74 -4.23 -10.88 -19.48
C THR A 74 -4.45 -10.19 -18.14
N VAL A 75 -3.63 -9.18 -17.87
CA VAL A 75 -3.65 -8.39 -16.64
C VAL A 75 -3.89 -6.93 -16.98
N HIS A 76 -4.85 -6.31 -16.30
CA HIS A 76 -5.05 -4.88 -16.32
C HIS A 76 -4.33 -4.24 -15.13
N VAL A 77 -3.56 -3.19 -15.39
CA VAL A 77 -2.90 -2.38 -14.37
C VAL A 77 -3.37 -0.93 -14.49
N SER A 78 -3.47 -0.24 -13.36
CA SER A 78 -3.87 1.16 -13.34
C SER A 78 -3.18 1.93 -12.21
N ARG A 79 -2.96 3.22 -12.41
CA ARG A 79 -2.45 4.19 -11.45
C ARG A 79 -3.55 5.24 -11.21
N SER A 80 -4.01 5.37 -9.97
CA SER A 80 -5.00 6.39 -9.60
C SER A 80 -4.32 7.69 -9.16
N GLY A 81 -4.11 8.59 -10.12
CA GLY A 81 -3.48 9.90 -9.87
C GLY A 81 -2.04 9.81 -9.38
N GLY A 82 -1.54 10.90 -8.81
CA GLY A 82 -0.24 10.91 -8.15
C GLY A 82 0.98 10.82 -9.07
N ALA A 83 2.09 10.35 -8.51
CA ALA A 83 3.41 10.32 -9.16
C ALA A 83 3.53 9.21 -10.22
N ILE A 84 4.13 9.53 -11.38
CA ILE A 84 4.49 8.52 -12.38
C ILE A 84 5.75 7.79 -11.91
N GLN A 85 5.63 6.47 -11.67
CA GLN A 85 6.73 5.61 -11.28
C GLN A 85 6.73 4.31 -12.10
N PRO A 86 7.91 3.83 -12.53
CA PRO A 86 8.03 2.47 -13.01
C PRO A 86 7.79 1.50 -11.86
N VAL A 87 7.03 0.44 -12.12
CA VAL A 87 6.62 -0.54 -11.11
C VAL A 87 6.69 -1.95 -11.68
N VAL A 88 7.09 -2.89 -10.85
CA VAL A 88 7.19 -4.32 -11.22
C VAL A 88 5.83 -4.98 -11.02
N ILE A 89 5.42 -5.77 -12.00
CA ILE A 89 4.33 -6.74 -11.90
C ILE A 89 4.95 -8.12 -11.81
N GLU A 90 4.54 -8.90 -10.82
CA GLU A 90 4.91 -10.30 -10.64
C GLU A 90 3.70 -11.20 -10.79
N LEU A 91 3.80 -12.20 -11.66
CA LEU A 91 2.87 -13.31 -11.74
C LEU A 91 3.45 -14.51 -11.02
N VAL A 92 2.64 -15.14 -10.17
CA VAL A 92 2.95 -16.40 -9.50
C VAL A 92 2.13 -17.50 -10.16
N LEU A 93 2.82 -18.50 -10.71
CA LEU A 93 2.22 -19.68 -11.33
C LEU A 93 1.72 -20.66 -10.26
N ILE A 94 0.91 -21.65 -10.65
CA ILE A 94 0.40 -22.68 -9.72
C ILE A 94 1.53 -23.49 -9.05
N SER A 95 2.67 -23.67 -9.71
CA SER A 95 3.88 -24.27 -9.12
C SER A 95 4.59 -23.40 -8.08
N GLY A 96 4.28 -22.10 -8.03
CA GLY A 96 5.01 -21.11 -7.25
C GLY A 96 6.13 -20.41 -8.03
N ASN A 97 6.40 -20.81 -9.28
CA ASN A 97 7.32 -20.09 -10.17
C ASN A 97 6.84 -18.65 -10.41
N MET A 98 7.78 -17.73 -10.60
CA MET A 98 7.49 -16.30 -10.72
C MET A 98 7.93 -15.74 -12.08
N VAL A 99 7.09 -14.90 -12.68
CA VAL A 99 7.37 -14.14 -13.90
C VAL A 99 7.22 -12.66 -13.57
N ARG A 100 8.25 -11.86 -13.82
CA ARG A 100 8.24 -10.41 -13.54
C ARG A 100 8.30 -9.60 -14.83
N GLN A 101 7.51 -8.53 -14.90
CA GLN A 101 7.54 -7.54 -15.97
C GLN A 101 7.40 -6.14 -15.38
N GLN A 102 8.16 -5.17 -15.89
CA GLN A 102 8.01 -3.78 -15.47
C GLN A 102 6.98 -3.05 -16.34
N TRP A 103 6.16 -2.21 -15.70
CA TRP A 103 5.33 -1.20 -16.35
C TRP A 103 5.87 0.18 -16.00
N ASP A 104 5.93 1.10 -16.96
CA ASP A 104 6.49 2.44 -16.76
C ASP A 104 5.56 3.40 -15.99
N GLY A 105 4.26 3.08 -15.91
CA GLY A 105 3.25 3.90 -15.24
C GLY A 105 2.95 5.24 -15.91
N VAL A 106 3.46 5.47 -17.14
CA VAL A 106 3.32 6.74 -17.87
C VAL A 106 1.86 6.98 -18.22
N THR A 107 1.20 5.95 -18.78
CA THR A 107 -0.25 5.96 -18.94
C THR A 107 -0.91 5.65 -17.60
N GLU A 108 -2.13 6.15 -17.37
CA GLU A 108 -2.88 5.84 -16.14
C GLU A 108 -3.32 4.38 -16.07
N SER A 109 -3.36 3.67 -17.20
CA SER A 109 -3.61 2.23 -17.22
C SER A 109 -2.97 1.56 -18.42
N ALA A 110 -2.80 0.24 -18.32
CA ALA A 110 -2.34 -0.61 -19.40
C ALA A 110 -2.94 -2.01 -19.28
N THR A 111 -2.96 -2.74 -20.39
CA THR A 111 -3.27 -4.17 -20.43
C THR A 111 -2.01 -4.91 -20.86
N LEU A 112 -1.55 -5.82 -20.00
CA LEU A 112 -0.35 -6.62 -20.19
C LEU A 112 -0.76 -8.07 -20.45
N THR A 113 -0.13 -8.71 -21.43
CA THR A 113 -0.38 -10.11 -21.77
C THR A 113 0.87 -10.93 -21.50
N PHE A 114 0.69 -12.06 -20.83
CA PHE A 114 1.75 -12.97 -20.44
C PHE A 114 1.46 -14.35 -21.03
N GLU A 115 2.47 -14.94 -21.66
CA GLU A 115 2.45 -16.34 -22.10
C GLU A 115 3.29 -17.15 -21.09
N THR A 116 2.68 -18.18 -20.50
CA THR A 116 3.29 -19.00 -19.44
C THR A 116 3.01 -20.48 -19.68
N GLU A 117 3.93 -21.34 -19.27
CA GLU A 117 3.74 -22.81 -19.39
C GLU A 117 2.65 -23.33 -18.47
N GLU A 118 2.40 -22.63 -17.36
CA GLU A 118 1.41 -22.99 -16.35
C GLU A 118 0.37 -21.89 -16.15
N VAL A 119 -0.73 -22.23 -15.48
CA VAL A 119 -1.76 -21.27 -15.09
C VAL A 119 -1.20 -20.27 -14.08
N VAL A 120 -1.46 -18.98 -14.29
CA VAL A 120 -1.15 -17.92 -13.33
C VAL A 120 -2.14 -17.97 -12.17
N HIS A 121 -1.64 -18.24 -10.97
CA HIS A 121 -2.43 -18.25 -9.74
C HIS A 121 -2.70 -16.84 -9.22
N ARG A 122 -1.68 -15.97 -9.18
CA ARG A 122 -1.77 -14.61 -8.62
C ARG A 122 -0.95 -13.61 -9.43
N ALA A 123 -1.40 -12.36 -9.48
CA ALA A 123 -0.62 -11.20 -9.93
C ALA A 123 -0.44 -10.21 -8.78
N THR A 124 0.75 -9.64 -8.66
CA THR A 124 1.12 -8.63 -7.65
C THR A 124 1.80 -7.47 -8.35
N ILE A 125 1.40 -6.23 -8.07
CA ILE A 125 2.12 -5.02 -8.49
C ILE A 125 2.90 -4.46 -7.31
N ASP A 126 4.12 -4.00 -7.55
CA ASP A 126 5.09 -3.66 -6.50
C ASP A 126 5.31 -4.80 -5.48
N PRO A 127 5.73 -6.01 -5.92
CA PRO A 127 5.88 -7.18 -5.03
C PRO A 127 6.91 -6.97 -3.92
N ASP A 128 7.88 -6.09 -4.14
CA ASP A 128 8.97 -5.79 -3.20
C ASP A 128 8.67 -4.54 -2.34
N HIS A 129 7.45 -3.98 -2.45
CA HIS A 129 6.96 -2.86 -1.64
C HIS A 129 7.84 -1.60 -1.70
N LEU A 130 8.42 -1.31 -2.87
CA LEU A 130 9.34 -0.20 -3.09
C LEU A 130 8.63 1.16 -3.14
N LEU A 131 7.34 1.18 -3.46
CA LEU A 131 6.55 2.40 -3.56
C LEU A 131 5.73 2.61 -2.28
N PRO A 132 5.59 3.86 -1.79
CA PRO A 132 4.71 4.19 -0.66
C PRO A 132 3.25 4.24 -1.13
N ASP A 133 2.78 3.11 -1.66
CA ASP A 133 1.43 2.95 -2.18
C ASP A 133 0.37 3.12 -1.08
N TYR A 134 -0.59 3.99 -1.34
CA TYR A 134 -1.66 4.31 -0.40
C TYR A 134 -2.60 3.13 -0.17
N ASN A 135 -2.81 2.25 -1.15
CA ASN A 135 -3.77 1.16 -1.05
C ASN A 135 -3.19 -0.18 -1.52
N ARG A 136 -2.18 -0.67 -0.79
CA ARG A 136 -1.50 -1.95 -1.04
C ARG A 136 -2.41 -3.18 -1.12
N LEU A 137 -3.67 -3.10 -0.68
CA LEU A 137 -4.62 -4.20 -0.81
C LEU A 137 -5.02 -4.47 -2.27
N ASN A 138 -5.12 -3.41 -3.09
CA ASN A 138 -5.44 -3.52 -4.52
C ASN A 138 -4.21 -3.89 -5.39
N ASN A 139 -3.03 -3.97 -4.76
CA ASN A 139 -1.80 -4.42 -5.41
C ASN A 139 -1.79 -5.93 -5.71
N ASN A 140 -2.86 -6.65 -5.38
CA ASN A 140 -2.93 -8.10 -5.51
C ASN A 140 -4.20 -8.55 -6.24
N SER A 141 -4.04 -9.50 -7.17
CA SER A 141 -5.14 -10.16 -7.87
C SER A 141 -4.97 -11.69 -7.86
N PRO A 142 -5.82 -12.44 -7.14
CA PRO A 142 -6.85 -11.95 -6.21
C PRO A 142 -6.23 -11.26 -4.98
N THR A 143 -7.02 -10.43 -4.29
CA THR A 143 -6.62 -9.80 -3.03
C THR A 143 -6.18 -10.86 -2.01
N LYS A 144 -5.09 -10.59 -1.30
CA LYS A 144 -4.52 -11.53 -0.32
C LYS A 144 -5.41 -11.63 0.92
N LEU A 145 -5.57 -12.84 1.41
CA LEU A 145 -6.21 -13.21 2.67
C LEU A 145 -5.22 -14.05 3.47
N LEU A 146 -4.91 -13.63 4.69
CA LEU A 146 -4.00 -14.34 5.58
C LEU A 146 -4.71 -14.71 6.88
N THR A 147 -4.53 -15.95 7.32
CA THR A 147 -4.98 -16.43 8.63
C THR A 147 -3.83 -16.35 9.61
N ALA A 148 -3.92 -15.47 10.61
CA ALA A 148 -2.90 -15.36 11.66
C ALA A 148 -3.37 -16.07 12.93
N ILE A 149 -2.59 -17.08 13.34
CA ILE A 149 -2.74 -17.73 14.65
C ILE A 149 -1.81 -17.07 15.68
N SER A 150 -0.75 -16.35 15.25
CA SER A 150 0.12 -15.57 16.12
C SER A 150 0.53 -14.23 15.48
N ALA A 151 0.49 -13.16 16.27
CA ALA A 151 0.44 -11.76 15.86
C ALA A 151 1.77 -11.13 15.38
N SER A 152 2.76 -11.91 14.95
CA SER A 152 4.11 -11.37 14.73
C SER A 152 4.30 -10.60 13.42
N THR A 153 3.38 -10.72 12.45
CA THR A 153 3.44 -9.98 11.18
C THR A 153 2.08 -9.43 10.78
N LEU A 154 1.94 -8.10 10.79
CA LEU A 154 0.79 -7.40 10.22
C LEU A 154 1.07 -7.15 8.73
N PRO A 155 0.38 -7.83 7.79
CA PRO A 155 0.60 -7.60 6.37
C PRO A 155 0.13 -6.21 5.98
N LEU A 156 0.89 -5.55 5.11
CA LEU A 156 0.51 -4.25 4.56
C LEU A 156 -0.43 -4.35 3.35
N ASP A 157 -0.60 -5.55 2.80
CA ASP A 157 -1.23 -5.80 1.49
C ASP A 157 -2.24 -6.96 1.50
N ALA A 158 -2.74 -7.35 2.67
CA ALA A 158 -3.68 -8.46 2.83
C ALA A 158 -4.73 -8.19 3.91
N TYR A 159 -5.90 -8.78 3.74
CA TYR A 159 -6.84 -8.94 4.85
C TYR A 159 -6.32 -9.99 5.83
N LEU A 160 -6.38 -9.67 7.12
CA LEU A 160 -6.01 -10.56 8.22
C LEU A 160 -7.26 -11.14 8.86
N ILE A 161 -7.34 -12.46 8.92
CA ILE A 161 -8.35 -13.21 9.67
C ILE A 161 -7.66 -13.81 10.90
N GLN A 162 -8.17 -13.53 12.09
CA GLN A 162 -7.58 -14.00 13.33
C GLN A 162 -8.64 -14.25 14.42
N PRO A 163 -8.38 -15.17 15.36
CA PRO A 163 -9.17 -15.27 16.59
C PRO A 163 -9.19 -13.94 17.34
N ASP A 164 -10.36 -13.56 17.84
CA ASP A 164 -10.53 -12.42 18.74
C ASP A 164 -10.90 -12.92 20.14
N LEU A 165 -9.91 -12.95 21.03
CA LEU A 165 -10.06 -13.45 22.40
C LEU A 165 -10.97 -12.54 23.24
N GLY A 166 -11.12 -11.26 22.88
CA GLY A 166 -12.00 -10.34 23.60
C GLY A 166 -13.48 -10.64 23.37
N SER A 167 -13.83 -11.13 22.17
CA SER A 167 -15.22 -11.45 21.79
C SER A 167 -15.52 -12.94 21.75
N ASN A 168 -14.56 -13.81 22.11
CA ASN A 168 -14.61 -15.25 21.88
C ASN A 168 -15.02 -15.59 20.44
N GLY A 169 -14.40 -14.90 19.49
CA GLY A 169 -14.84 -14.85 18.10
C GLY A 169 -13.70 -14.80 17.09
N LEU A 170 -14.00 -14.20 15.94
CA LEU A 170 -13.07 -13.95 14.86
C LEU A 170 -13.08 -12.46 14.52
N SER A 171 -11.94 -11.95 14.10
CA SER A 171 -11.84 -10.64 13.48
C SER A 171 -11.27 -10.73 12.07
N ILE A 172 -11.79 -9.89 11.18
CA ILE A 172 -11.26 -9.62 9.86
C ILE A 172 -10.79 -8.17 9.86
N SER A 173 -9.54 -7.92 9.49
CA SER A 173 -8.99 -6.56 9.50
C SER A 173 -8.07 -6.28 8.33
N PHE A 174 -7.92 -5.00 8.00
CA PHE A 174 -6.89 -4.50 7.10
C PHE A 174 -6.32 -3.21 7.71
N LEU A 175 -5.07 -3.30 8.17
CA LEU A 175 -4.37 -2.23 8.88
C LEU A 175 -5.26 -1.59 9.98
N ASP A 176 -5.20 -0.28 10.10
CA ASP A 176 -6.10 0.54 10.90
C ASP A 176 -7.38 0.92 10.13
N ARG A 177 -7.53 0.53 8.86
CA ARG A 177 -8.61 1.00 7.98
C ARG A 177 -9.90 0.24 8.08
N LEU A 178 -9.84 -1.06 8.29
CA LEU A 178 -11.02 -1.92 8.41
C LEU A 178 -10.83 -2.86 9.58
N ARG A 179 -11.87 -2.98 10.41
CA ARG A 179 -12.00 -4.09 11.35
C ARG A 179 -13.45 -4.51 11.43
N VAL A 180 -13.70 -5.79 11.25
CA VAL A 180 -14.96 -6.46 11.52
C VAL A 180 -14.69 -7.52 12.59
N THR A 181 -15.47 -7.52 13.66
CA THR A 181 -15.41 -8.53 14.72
C THR A 181 -16.75 -9.23 14.80
N ILE A 182 -16.71 -10.56 14.87
CA ILE A 182 -17.88 -11.40 15.08
C ILE A 182 -17.54 -12.36 16.21
N GLY A 183 -18.28 -12.28 17.30
CA GLY A 183 -18.10 -13.13 18.48
C GLY A 183 -19.42 -13.56 19.08
N GLN A 184 -19.37 -14.18 20.26
CA GLN A 184 -20.56 -14.71 20.90
C GLN A 184 -21.50 -13.57 21.32
N GLY A 185 -22.57 -13.37 20.56
CA GLY A 185 -23.53 -12.30 20.80
C GLY A 185 -22.98 -10.90 20.53
N ILE A 186 -21.84 -10.76 19.83
CA ILE A 186 -21.27 -9.45 19.49
C ILE A 186 -20.96 -9.41 18.01
N VAL A 187 -21.34 -8.33 17.35
CA VAL A 187 -20.85 -7.96 16.02
C VAL A 187 -20.43 -6.51 16.04
N SER A 188 -19.28 -6.20 15.45
CA SER A 188 -18.87 -4.81 15.24
C SER A 188 -18.13 -4.65 13.92
N ALA A 189 -18.21 -3.44 13.38
CA ALA A 189 -17.48 -3.03 12.19
C ALA A 189 -16.97 -1.61 12.39
N SER A 190 -15.77 -1.33 11.91
CA SER A 190 -15.19 0.01 11.91
C SER A 190 -14.38 0.23 10.65
N ILE A 191 -14.53 1.41 10.06
CA ILE A 191 -13.94 1.79 8.78
C ILE A 191 -13.37 3.19 8.89
N TRP A 192 -12.11 3.35 8.49
CA TRP A 192 -11.48 4.64 8.28
C TRP A 192 -11.29 4.90 6.78
N GLU A 193 -11.78 6.04 6.31
CA GLU A 193 -11.53 6.54 4.96
C GLU A 193 -10.65 7.80 5.04
N GLY A 194 -9.40 7.64 4.61
CA GLY A 194 -8.35 8.64 4.84
C GLY A 194 -8.12 8.87 6.34
N ARG A 195 -7.77 10.11 6.70
CA ARG A 195 -7.53 10.51 8.10
C ARG A 195 -8.73 11.17 8.77
N ASN A 196 -9.80 11.41 8.02
CA ASN A 196 -10.84 12.35 8.44
C ASN A 196 -12.17 11.64 8.69
N HIS A 197 -12.45 10.54 7.99
CA HIS A 197 -13.76 9.90 8.02
C HIS A 197 -13.66 8.58 8.80
N TYR A 198 -14.46 8.47 9.84
CA TYR A 198 -14.57 7.26 10.64
C TYR A 198 -16.02 6.83 10.76
N SER A 199 -16.32 5.60 10.37
CA SER A 199 -17.64 4.98 10.51
C SER A 199 -17.53 3.77 11.41
N PHE A 200 -18.49 3.58 12.31
CA PHE A 200 -18.53 2.38 13.15
C PHE A 200 -19.96 1.88 13.35
N PHE A 201 -20.05 0.57 13.55
CA PHE A 201 -21.23 -0.15 13.95
C PHE A 201 -20.85 -1.12 15.06
N SER A 202 -21.73 -1.28 16.05
CA SER A 202 -21.62 -2.33 17.06
C SER A 202 -23.02 -2.77 17.46
N ALA A 203 -23.19 -4.08 17.65
CA ALA A 203 -24.38 -4.65 18.24
C ALA A 203 -23.99 -5.80 19.16
N THR A 204 -24.64 -5.87 20.31
CA THR A 204 -24.50 -6.93 21.31
C THR A 204 -25.88 -7.50 21.63
N LEU A 205 -25.99 -8.82 21.62
CA LEU A 205 -27.14 -9.57 22.08
C LEU A 205 -26.95 -9.91 23.55
N LYS A 206 -27.77 -9.35 24.43
CA LYS A 206 -27.77 -9.64 25.86
C LYS A 206 -29.18 -10.00 26.30
N GLU A 207 -29.35 -11.16 26.90
CA GLU A 207 -30.64 -11.61 27.47
C GLU A 207 -31.83 -11.59 26.47
N GLY A 208 -31.54 -11.80 25.18
CA GLY A 208 -32.55 -11.79 24.11
C GLY A 208 -32.84 -10.39 23.52
N GLU A 209 -32.22 -9.34 24.06
CA GLU A 209 -32.30 -7.98 23.52
C GLU A 209 -31.05 -7.62 22.74
N VAL A 210 -31.24 -6.87 21.65
CA VAL A 210 -30.14 -6.33 20.85
C VAL A 210 -29.92 -4.87 21.24
N VAL A 211 -28.73 -4.58 21.77
CA VAL A 211 -28.27 -3.23 22.07
C VAL A 211 -27.15 -2.89 21.10
N GLY A 212 -27.21 -1.73 20.46
CA GLY A 212 -26.20 -1.35 19.47
C GLY A 212 -26.06 0.13 19.25
N ALA A 213 -25.02 0.49 18.50
CA ALA A 213 -24.70 1.84 18.08
C ALA A 213 -24.20 1.83 16.63
N LEU A 214 -24.57 2.86 15.89
CA LEU A 214 -24.02 3.22 14.59
C LEU A 214 -23.61 4.68 14.67
N GLY A 215 -22.42 5.01 14.16
CA GLY A 215 -21.95 6.38 14.18
C GLY A 215 -20.98 6.71 13.05
N TYR A 216 -20.85 8.01 12.81
CA TYR A 216 -19.93 8.59 11.84
C TYR A 216 -19.26 9.81 12.46
N THR A 217 -17.94 9.94 12.26
CA THR A 217 -17.14 11.07 12.72
C THR A 217 -16.38 11.66 11.54
N LEU A 218 -16.43 12.99 11.42
CA LEU A 218 -15.63 13.78 10.50
C LEU A 218 -14.64 14.64 11.29
N THR A 219 -13.34 14.41 11.09
CA THR A 219 -12.28 15.23 11.67
C THR A 219 -11.77 16.21 10.63
N SER A 220 -11.85 17.52 10.92
CA SER A 220 -11.26 18.57 10.09
C SER A 220 -10.00 19.12 10.75
N PHE A 221 -8.94 19.22 9.95
CA PHE A 221 -7.70 19.85 10.38
C PHE A 221 -7.67 21.28 9.86
N SER A 222 -7.45 22.25 10.75
CA SER A 222 -7.08 23.61 10.34
C SER A 222 -5.59 23.79 10.58
N GLN A 223 -4.86 24.31 9.58
CA GLN A 223 -3.51 24.80 9.83
C GLN A 223 -3.64 25.99 10.79
N ALA A 224 -2.91 25.94 11.91
CA ALA A 224 -2.68 27.14 12.68
C ALA A 224 -2.06 28.18 11.75
N LYS A 225 -2.64 29.38 11.69
CA LYS A 225 -2.00 30.53 11.03
C LYS A 225 -0.70 30.81 11.79
N THR A 226 0.41 30.26 11.33
CA THR A 226 1.73 30.70 11.75
C THR A 226 1.95 32.06 11.08
N GLY A 227 1.75 33.13 11.85
CA GLY A 227 1.92 34.49 11.38
C GLY A 227 3.37 34.78 11.03
N PHE A 228 3.72 34.61 9.76
CA PHE A 228 4.82 35.33 9.13
C PHE A 228 4.34 35.75 7.73
N SER A 229 3.89 37.00 7.64
CA SER A 229 3.71 37.78 6.41
C SER A 229 4.92 38.66 6.19
#